data_AF-A0A9E1VAR1-F1
#
_entry.id   AF-A0A9E1VAR1-F1
#
_cell.length_a   1.000
_cell.length_b   1.000
_cell.length_c   1.000
_cell.angle_alpha   90.00
_cell.angle_beta   90.00
_cell.angle_gamma   90.00
#
_symmetry.space_group_name_H-M   'P 1'
#
loop_
_entity.id
_entity.type
_entity.pdbx_description
1 polymer ?
#
loop_
_entity_poly.entity_id
_entity_poly.type
_entity_poly.pdbx_seq_one_letter_code
_entity_poly.pdbx_strand_id
1 'polypeptide(L)'
;PIGFLLGWILLDLAAAGLWAPALILPLYYLADATITLTRRALRGEKIWRAHREHFYQRATQNGRSHAQVSLTILSGNVTLVALAVAALSWPWVALGAAALTVAILLWRLGR
;
A
#
# COMPACT_ATOMS: atom_id res chain seq x y z
N PRO A 1 3.45 -17.83 -3.02
CA PRO A 1 4.73 -17.77 -3.78
C PRO A 1 5.11 -16.35 -4.26
N ILE A 2 4.23 -15.62 -4.97
CA ILE A 2 4.56 -14.31 -5.57
C ILE A 2 4.92 -13.26 -4.51
N GLY A 3 4.19 -13.18 -3.39
CA GLY A 3 4.49 -12.22 -2.32
C GLY A 3 5.88 -12.41 -1.70
N PHE A 4 6.32 -13.65 -1.51
CA PHE A 4 7.67 -13.95 -1.01
C PHE A 4 8.74 -13.56 -2.02
N LEU A 5 8.52 -13.81 -3.32
CA LEU A 5 9.42 -13.39 -4.39
C LEU A 5 9.54 -11.87 -4.46
N LEU A 6 8.42 -11.15 -4.40
CA LEU A 6 8.42 -9.69 -4.38
C LEU A 6 9.11 -9.15 -3.13
N GLY A 7 8.85 -9.73 -1.96
CA GLY A 7 9.54 -9.38 -0.72
C GLY A 7 11.05 -9.56 -0.83
N TRP A 8 11.50 -10.67 -1.41
CA TRP A 8 12.93 -10.92 -1.65
C TRP A 8 13.55 -9.88 -2.58
N ILE A 9 12.90 -9.58 -3.71
CA ILE A 9 13.38 -8.57 -4.67
C ILE A 9 13.45 -7.17 -4.03
N LEU A 10 12.46 -6.81 -3.19
CA LEU A 10 12.47 -5.53 -2.48
C LEU A 10 13.58 -5.44 -1.44
N LEU A 11 13.87 -6.55 -0.74
CA LEU A 11 14.99 -6.61 0.20
C LEU A 11 16.35 -6.51 -0.52
N ASP A 12 16.49 -7.19 -1.65
CA ASP A 12 17.69 -7.09 -2.50
C ASP A 12 17.89 -5.67 -3.03
N LEU A 13 16.82 -5.02 -3.49
CA LEU A 13 16.82 -3.63 -3.93
C LEU A 13 17.24 -2.68 -2.80
N ALA A 14 16.74 -2.89 -1.58
CA ALA A 14 17.15 -2.11 -0.42
C ALA A 14 18.63 -2.34 -0.06
N ALA A 15 19.11 -3.60 -0.12
CA ALA A 15 20.49 -3.96 0.14
C ALA A 15 21.46 -3.35 -0.90
N ALA A 16 21.01 -3.17 -2.15
CA ALA A 16 21.73 -2.46 -3.20
C ALA A 16 21.77 -0.92 -3.01
N GLY A 17 21.25 -0.39 -1.89
CA GLY A 17 21.24 1.04 -1.58
C GLY A 17 19.98 1.78 -2.05
N LEU A 18 19.06 1.09 -2.74
CA LEU A 18 17.81 1.67 -3.25
C LEU A 18 16.65 1.48 -2.25
N TRP A 19 16.90 1.85 -0.99
CA TRP A 19 15.97 1.69 0.13
C TRP A 19 14.66 2.48 -0.02
N ALA A 20 14.71 3.69 -0.59
CA ALA A 20 13.51 4.52 -0.78
C ALA A 20 12.54 3.93 -1.82
N PRO A 21 12.98 3.56 -3.05
CA PRO A 21 12.15 2.81 -3.98
C PRO A 21 11.60 1.50 -3.39
N ALA A 22 12.44 0.75 -2.68
CA ALA A 22 12.06 -0.51 -2.04
C ALA A 22 10.92 -0.35 -1.02
N LEU A 23 10.84 0.81 -0.35
CA LEU A 23 9.75 1.13 0.58
C LEU A 23 8.51 1.72 -0.13
N ILE A 24 8.70 2.56 -1.15
CA ILE A 24 7.61 3.25 -1.86
C ILE A 24 6.73 2.27 -2.65
N LEU A 25 7.33 1.32 -3.35
CA LEU A 25 6.61 0.38 -4.22
C LEU A 25 5.54 -0.44 -3.49
N PRO A 26 5.80 -1.08 -2.33
CA PRO A 26 4.79 -1.82 -1.58
C PRO A 26 3.91 -0.95 -0.67
N LEU A 27 4.12 0.37 -0.61
CA LEU A 27 3.64 1.23 0.47
C LEU A 27 2.12 1.17 0.69
N TYR A 28 1.33 1.13 -0.39
CA TYR A 28 -0.12 1.00 -0.29
C TYR A 28 -0.53 -0.27 0.45
N TYR A 29 0.03 -1.42 0.07
CA TYR A 29 -0.31 -2.71 0.65
C TYR A 29 0.19 -2.83 2.10
N LEU A 30 1.38 -2.29 2.37
CA LEU A 30 1.92 -2.23 3.72
C LEU A 30 1.01 -1.39 4.63
N ALA A 31 0.62 -0.20 4.19
CA ALA A 31 -0.26 0.69 4.95
C ALA A 31 -1.65 0.08 5.19
N ASP A 32 -2.29 -0.47 4.16
CA ASP A 32 -3.60 -1.13 4.27
C ASP A 32 -3.57 -2.29 5.28
N ALA A 33 -2.56 -3.16 5.19
CA ALA A 33 -2.41 -4.29 6.11
C ALA A 33 -2.12 -3.82 7.55
N THR A 34 -1.16 -2.91 7.74
CA THR A 34 -0.79 -2.40 9.07
C THR A 34 -1.96 -1.71 9.75
N ILE A 35 -2.68 -0.82 9.04
CA ILE A 35 -3.84 -0.11 9.61
C ILE A 35 -4.96 -1.10 9.94
N THR A 36 -5.24 -2.06 9.07
CA THR A 36 -6.29 -3.05 9.28
C THR A 36 -5.97 -3.93 10.50
N LEU A 37 -4.76 -4.48 10.57
CA LEU A 37 -4.33 -5.31 11.70
C LEU A 37 -4.31 -4.53 13.01
N THR A 38 -3.84 -3.28 12.98
CA THR A 38 -3.81 -2.41 14.17
C THR A 38 -5.23 -2.12 14.66
N ARG A 39 -6.17 -1.79 13.77
CA ARG A 39 -7.57 -1.56 14.13
C ARG A 39 -8.20 -2.79 14.78
N ARG A 40 -7.94 -3.98 14.23
CA ARG A 40 -8.45 -5.24 14.76
C ARG A 40 -7.85 -5.57 16.13
N ALA A 41 -6.54 -5.38 16.30
CA ALA A 41 -5.86 -5.55 17.57
C ALA A 41 -6.43 -4.63 18.65
N LEU A 42 -6.65 -3.34 18.34
CA LEU A 42 -7.25 -2.37 19.26
C LEU A 42 -8.70 -2.70 19.65
N ARG A 43 -9.44 -3.43 18.79
CA ARG A 43 -10.78 -3.94 19.10
C ARG A 43 -10.78 -5.27 19.86
N GLY A 44 -9.61 -5.83 20.16
CA GLY A 44 -9.49 -7.14 20.81
C GLY A 44 -9.84 -8.32 19.89
N GLU A 45 -9.89 -8.10 18.57
CA GLU A 45 -10.17 -9.17 17.62
C GLU A 45 -8.95 -10.06 17.39
N LYS A 46 -9.19 -11.35 17.11
CA LYS A 46 -8.12 -12.28 16.74
C LYS A 46 -7.58 -11.95 15.34
N ILE A 47 -6.40 -11.34 15.28
CA ILE A 47 -5.75 -10.90 14.04
C ILE A 47 -5.46 -12.04 13.05
N TRP A 48 -5.25 -13.26 13.55
CA TRP A 48 -4.96 -14.45 12.73
C TRP A 48 -6.21 -15.11 12.13
N ARG A 49 -7.42 -14.68 12.53
CA ARG A 49 -8.65 -15.15 11.88
C ARG A 49 -8.86 -14.41 10.57
N ALA A 50 -9.33 -15.14 9.56
CA ALA A 50 -9.72 -14.58 8.27
C ALA A 50 -10.72 -13.43 8.47
N HIS A 51 -10.49 -12.32 7.76
CA HIS A 51 -11.29 -11.10 7.86
C HIS A 51 -11.45 -10.47 6.48
N ARG A 52 -12.45 -9.59 6.35
CA ARG A 52 -12.71 -8.85 5.11
C ARG A 52 -12.78 -7.34 5.31
N GLU A 53 -11.84 -6.81 6.10
CA GLU A 53 -11.82 -5.41 6.55
C GLU A 53 -10.82 -4.52 5.80
N HIS A 54 -10.11 -5.07 4.83
CA HIS A 54 -9.17 -4.30 3.99
C HIS A 54 -9.90 -3.20 3.22
N PHE A 55 -9.20 -2.10 2.94
CA PHE A 55 -9.81 -0.94 2.28
C PHE A 55 -10.39 -1.27 0.91
N TYR A 56 -9.76 -2.19 0.15
CA TYR A 56 -10.33 -2.73 -1.10
C TYR A 56 -11.72 -3.34 -0.87
N GLN A 57 -11.82 -4.26 0.10
CA GLN A 57 -13.04 -5.02 0.35
C GLN A 57 -14.13 -4.12 0.92
N ARG A 58 -13.78 -3.20 1.82
CA ARG A 58 -14.69 -2.20 2.36
C ARG A 58 -15.27 -1.31 1.27
N ALA A 59 -14.44 -0.83 0.34
CA ALA A 59 -14.89 -0.03 -0.79
C ALA A 59 -15.91 -0.79 -1.67
N THR A 60 -15.67 -2.07 -1.94
CA THR A 60 -16.61 -2.91 -2.71
C THR A 60 -17.90 -3.22 -1.94
N GLN A 61 -17.82 -3.41 -0.62
CA GLN A 61 -18.99 -3.61 0.24
C GLN A 61 -19.85 -2.34 0.35
N ASN A 62 -19.24 -1.16 0.24
CA ASN A 62 -19.92 0.14 0.22
C ASN A 62 -20.55 0.47 -1.15
N GLY A 63 -20.72 -0.51 -2.03
CA GLY A 63 -21.44 -0.36 -3.30
C GLY A 63 -20.61 0.12 -4.49
N ARG A 64 -19.29 0.27 -4.35
CA ARG A 64 -18.41 0.57 -5.50
C ARG A 64 -18.15 -0.69 -6.31
N SER A 65 -18.10 -0.54 -7.63
CA SER A 65 -17.78 -1.68 -8.50
C SER A 65 -16.33 -2.13 -8.31
N HIS A 66 -16.08 -3.43 -8.45
CA HIS A 66 -14.73 -3.98 -8.44
C HIS A 66 -13.81 -3.27 -9.45
N ALA A 67 -14.32 -2.93 -10.62
CA ALA A 67 -13.58 -2.20 -11.65
C ALA A 67 -13.14 -0.81 -11.19
N GLN A 68 -14.05 -0.03 -10.59
CA GLN A 68 -13.75 1.31 -10.08
C GLN A 68 -12.69 1.27 -8.97
N VAL A 69 -12.82 0.32 -8.03
CA VAL A 69 -11.86 0.16 -6.93
C VAL A 69 -10.48 -0.24 -7.49
N SER A 70 -10.44 -1.21 -8.40
CA SER A 70 -9.21 -1.66 -9.05
C SER A 70 -8.53 -0.55 -9.85
N LEU A 71 -9.27 0.25 -10.62
CA LEU A 71 -8.72 1.40 -11.37
C LEU A 71 -8.17 2.49 -10.44
N THR A 72 -8.83 2.73 -9.31
CA THR A 72 -8.37 3.70 -8.31
C THR A 72 -7.03 3.23 -7.70
N ILE A 73 -6.91 1.96 -7.36
CA ILE A 73 -5.67 1.39 -6.83
C ILE A 73 -4.57 1.36 -7.90
N LEU A 74 -4.92 1.05 -9.15
CA LEU A 74 -3.98 1.04 -10.26
C LEU A 74 -3.39 2.44 -10.50
N SER A 75 -4.22 3.48 -10.58
CA SER A 75 -3.73 4.86 -10.75
C SER A 75 -2.86 5.31 -9.58
N GLY A 76 -3.19 4.88 -8.36
CA GLY A 76 -2.35 5.04 -7.18
C GLY A 76 -0.98 4.37 -7.33
N ASN A 77 -0.95 3.10 -7.73
CA ASN A 77 0.29 2.35 -7.91
C ASN A 77 1.16 2.90 -9.04
N VAL A 78 0.58 3.33 -10.15
CA VAL A 78 1.32 4.02 -11.22
C VAL A 78 2.00 5.28 -10.69
N THR A 79 1.30 6.05 -9.85
CA THR A 79 1.87 7.22 -9.17
C THR A 79 3.03 6.83 -8.25
N LEU A 80 2.87 5.77 -7.46
CA LEU A 80 3.94 5.26 -6.59
C LEU A 80 5.16 4.77 -7.38
N VAL A 81 4.97 4.12 -8.53
CA VAL A 81 6.07 3.73 -9.42
C VAL A 81 6.82 4.95 -9.93
N ALA A 82 6.12 6.00 -10.38
CA ALA A 82 6.74 7.25 -10.79
C ALA A 82 7.54 7.91 -9.65
N LEU A 83 6.98 7.91 -8.43
CA LEU A 83 7.67 8.42 -7.24
C LEU A 83 8.87 7.55 -6.84
N ALA A 84 8.80 6.23 -7.00
CA ALA A 84 9.94 5.34 -6.76
C ALA A 84 11.11 5.65 -7.70
N VAL A 85 10.84 5.99 -8.96
CA VAL A 85 11.88 6.47 -9.89
C VAL A 85 12.40 7.85 -9.47
N ALA A 86 11.53 8.78 -9.07
CA ALA A 86 11.96 10.09 -8.58
C ALA A 86 12.80 10.01 -7.30
N ALA A 87 12.59 8.99 -6.47
CA ALA A 87 13.33 8.75 -5.24
C ALA A 87 14.82 8.44 -5.48
N LEU A 88 15.22 8.08 -6.71
CA LEU A 88 16.62 7.92 -7.09
C LEU A 88 17.40 9.23 -6.97
N SER A 89 16.73 10.37 -7.19
CA SER A 89 17.33 11.70 -7.08
C SER A 89 16.95 12.38 -5.76
N TRP A 90 15.67 12.28 -5.36
CA TRP A 90 15.11 13.02 -4.23
C TRP A 90 14.33 12.10 -3.27
N PRO A 91 15.02 11.23 -2.51
CA PRO A 91 14.39 10.15 -1.75
C PRO A 91 13.37 10.66 -0.71
N TRP A 92 13.71 11.68 0.07
CA TRP A 92 12.83 12.20 1.12
C TRP A 92 11.57 12.88 0.58
N VAL A 93 11.71 13.65 -0.50
CA VAL A 93 10.57 14.32 -1.15
C VAL A 93 9.63 13.28 -1.77
N ALA A 94 10.20 12.29 -2.47
CA ALA A 94 9.44 11.19 -3.06
C ALA A 94 8.71 10.36 -1.98
N LEU A 95 9.35 10.09 -0.84
CA LEU A 95 8.72 9.40 0.28
C LEU A 95 7.55 10.19 0.88
N GLY A 96 7.72 11.50 1.09
CA GLY A 96 6.64 12.36 1.57
C GLY A 96 5.45 12.39 0.61
N ALA A 97 5.72 12.52 -0.70
CA ALA A 97 4.69 12.45 -1.72
C ALA A 97 4.00 11.08 -1.78
N ALA A 98 4.77 9.98 -1.65
CA ALA A 98 4.22 8.62 -1.65
C ALA A 98 3.31 8.38 -0.44
N ALA A 99 3.70 8.85 0.75
CA ALA A 99 2.87 8.80 1.94
C ALA A 99 1.56 9.58 1.76
N LEU A 100 1.61 10.77 1.16
CA LEU A 100 0.42 11.56 0.82
C LEU A 100 -0.48 10.82 -0.18
N THR A 101 0.09 10.27 -1.26
CA THR A 101 -0.66 9.48 -2.25
C THR A 101 -1.39 8.31 -1.59
N VAL A 102 -0.71 7.54 -0.73
CA VAL A 102 -1.32 6.43 -0.01
C VAL A 102 -2.40 6.89 0.96
N ALA A 103 -2.17 7.98 1.70
CA ALA A 103 -3.18 8.54 2.60
C ALA A 103 -4.46 8.95 1.84
N ILE A 104 -4.31 9.61 0.68
CA ILE A 104 -5.44 9.98 -0.19
C ILE A 104 -6.16 8.72 -0.70
N LEU A 105 -5.42 7.70 -1.15
CA LEU A 105 -6.02 6.45 -1.64
C LEU A 105 -6.82 5.75 -0.54
N LEU A 106 -6.24 5.59 0.65
CA LEU A 106 -6.92 4.94 1.78
C LEU A 106 -8.16 5.74 2.20
N TRP A 107 -8.06 7.07 2.28
CA TRP A 107 -9.21 7.92 2.57
C TRP A 107 -10.31 7.78 1.51
N ARG A 108 -9.95 7.76 0.22
CA ARG A 108 -10.90 7.56 -0.87
C ARG A 108 -11.57 6.20 -0.75
N LEU A 109 -10.84 5.12 -0.46
CA LEU A 109 -11.39 3.76 -0.38
C LEU A 109 -12.14 3.47 0.93
N GLY A 110 -11.83 4.20 2.00
CA GLY A 110 -12.49 4.04 3.30
C GLY A 110 -13.86 4.71 3.41
N ARG A 111 -14.17 5.62 2.48
CA ARG A 111 -15.50 6.22 2.28
C ARG A 111 -16.44 5.24 1.60
#